data_AF-A0A812WQ73-F1
#
_entry.id   AF-A0A812WQ73-F1
#
_cell.length_a   1.000
_cell.length_b   1.000
_cell.length_c   1.000
_cell.angle_alpha   90.00
_cell.angle_beta   90.00
_cell.angle_gamma   90.00
#
_symmetry.space_group_name_H-M   'P 1'
#
loop_
_entity.id
_entity.type
_entity.pdbx_description
1 polymer ?
#
loop_
_entity_poly.entity_id
_entity_poly.type
_entity_poly.pdbx_seq_one_letter_code
_entity_poly.pdbx_strand_id
1 'polypeptide(L)'
;MDWPDSISVETLHQEADNIRRWLDARPSPGPETKRLAGSREDLAGTLASLESQISQLRHQLASEVQGPAPLPLLEPSSGTKALFAPARLPTTAETRAQQDILQLLQATAMQFQDRFYEADEVVIEASLAKLSQRLRELRARYQDMRSRCEALGHHLQEAKAQEAQQLLVDQGEAELAQLREEVQEAQRRRSEAEREERRLAAAARQDQVMLEQSRLALRRLQARNAELEQEVDMLHMLKKLHAVHQKPKPTLCIQPAVGAPAARCADFARAKALAVAWVLSAAVNFAAPGSADDRIPLESLKVGTEVDAQILAKHRFSGWFVNIGTERSAFLEFEEACDGFPTEGMNTWLRGSTLTARVLENDGKKIWLTTRSGSLDRPKRFRTPPEESQIAEFS
;
A
#
# COMPACT_ATOMS: atom_id res chain seq x y z
N MET A 1 8.41 9.03 -43.66
CA MET A 1 7.43 8.75 -44.72
C MET A 1 6.92 10.09 -45.21
N ASP A 2 7.38 10.50 -46.38
CA ASP A 2 6.94 11.73 -47.02
C ASP A 2 5.49 11.57 -47.47
N TRP A 3 4.62 12.43 -46.97
CA TRP A 3 3.23 12.51 -47.40
C TRP A 3 3.18 13.02 -48.84
N PRO A 4 2.44 12.41 -49.78
CA PRO A 4 2.14 13.09 -51.03
C PRO A 4 1.25 14.30 -50.70
N ASP A 5 1.67 15.46 -51.23
CA ASP A 5 1.09 16.78 -51.00
C ASP A 5 -0.43 16.73 -50.85
N SER A 6 -0.90 17.11 -49.66
CA SER A 6 -2.30 17.47 -49.45
C SER A 6 -2.70 18.44 -50.55
N ILE A 7 -3.73 18.10 -51.35
CA ILE A 7 -4.31 19.02 -52.33
C ILE A 7 -4.57 20.33 -51.59
N SER A 8 -3.76 21.35 -51.89
CA SER A 8 -3.80 22.60 -51.13
C SER A 8 -5.18 23.23 -51.31
N VAL A 9 -5.65 23.94 -50.28
CA VAL A 9 -6.90 24.70 -50.35
C VAL A 9 -6.92 25.65 -51.56
N GLU A 10 -5.75 26.11 -51.99
CA GLU A 10 -5.57 26.92 -53.20
C GLU A 10 -5.90 26.15 -54.48
N THR A 11 -5.56 24.85 -54.55
CA THR A 11 -5.88 24.00 -55.70
C THR A 11 -7.41 23.85 -55.88
N LEU A 12 -8.15 23.75 -54.78
CA LEU A 12 -9.61 23.69 -54.80
C LEU A 12 -10.26 25.04 -55.17
N HIS A 13 -9.68 26.16 -54.73
CA HIS A 13 -10.14 27.50 -55.14
C HIS A 13 -9.88 27.73 -56.63
N GLN A 14 -8.71 27.30 -57.13
CA GLN A 14 -8.35 27.39 -58.54
C GLN A 14 -9.34 26.61 -59.43
N GLU A 15 -9.76 25.41 -59.02
CA GLU A 15 -10.79 24.66 -59.74
C GLU A 15 -12.17 25.35 -59.71
N ALA A 16 -12.57 25.94 -58.58
CA ALA A 16 -13.82 26.67 -58.47
C ALA A 16 -13.85 27.90 -59.41
N ASP A 17 -12.74 28.63 -59.50
CA ASP A 17 -12.61 29.77 -60.41
C ASP A 17 -12.60 29.36 -61.89
N ASN A 18 -11.99 28.21 -62.22
CA ASN A 18 -12.04 27.66 -63.57
C ASN A 18 -13.48 27.29 -63.98
N ILE A 19 -14.27 26.75 -63.05
CA ILE A 19 -15.70 26.45 -63.29
C ILE A 19 -16.49 27.74 -63.50
N ARG A 20 -16.25 28.80 -62.71
CA ARG A 20 -16.89 30.11 -62.91
C ARG A 20 -16.57 30.70 -64.28
N ARG A 21 -15.30 30.74 -64.67
CA ARG A 21 -14.90 31.23 -66.00
C ARG A 21 -15.54 30.42 -67.12
N TRP A 22 -15.69 29.11 -66.97
CA TRP A 22 -16.36 28.27 -67.95
C TRP A 22 -17.86 28.57 -68.06
N LEU A 23 -18.52 28.89 -66.94
CA LEU A 23 -19.93 29.29 -66.93
C LEU A 23 -20.14 30.69 -67.55
N ASP A 24 -19.20 31.60 -67.36
CA ASP A 24 -19.24 32.96 -67.91
C ASP A 24 -18.92 33.01 -69.40
N ALA A 25 -18.06 32.10 -69.89
CA ALA A 25 -17.66 32.03 -71.29
C ALA A 25 -18.71 31.41 -72.24
N ARG A 26 -19.87 30.98 -71.75
CA ARG A 26 -20.92 30.42 -72.62
C ARG A 26 -21.55 31.52 -73.48
N PRO A 27 -21.67 31.33 -74.81
CA PRO A 27 -22.24 32.33 -75.70
C PRO A 27 -23.67 32.70 -75.29
N SER A 28 -23.97 34.00 -75.34
CA SER A 28 -25.27 34.56 -75.00
C SER A 28 -26.36 33.82 -75.79
N PRO A 29 -27.39 33.27 -75.12
CA PRO A 29 -28.41 32.54 -75.82
C PRO A 29 -29.27 33.50 -76.66
N GLY A 30 -29.74 33.01 -77.81
CA GLY A 30 -30.54 33.78 -78.77
C GLY A 30 -31.86 34.30 -78.19
N PRO A 31 -32.56 35.20 -78.92
CA PRO A 31 -33.66 36.02 -78.40
C PRO A 31 -34.88 35.26 -77.84
N GLU A 32 -34.99 33.94 -78.05
CA GLU A 32 -36.07 33.12 -77.48
C GLU A 32 -35.85 32.70 -76.02
N THR A 33 -34.68 32.94 -75.43
CA THR A 33 -34.34 32.48 -74.06
C THR A 33 -34.50 33.53 -72.97
N LYS A 34 -35.10 34.70 -73.26
CA LYS A 34 -35.32 35.76 -72.25
C LYS A 34 -36.20 35.33 -71.07
N ARG A 35 -36.94 34.20 -71.16
CA ARG A 35 -37.65 33.60 -70.01
C ARG A 35 -36.76 32.75 -69.10
N LEU A 36 -35.61 32.27 -69.57
CA LEU A 36 -34.66 31.46 -68.79
C LEU A 36 -33.59 32.29 -68.06
N ALA A 37 -33.46 33.60 -68.37
CA ALA A 37 -32.50 34.48 -67.71
C ALA A 37 -32.83 34.71 -66.23
N GLY A 38 -34.11 34.87 -65.87
CA GLY A 38 -34.55 34.95 -64.46
C GLY A 38 -34.23 33.68 -63.67
N SER A 39 -34.37 32.51 -64.31
CA SER A 39 -34.04 31.20 -63.71
C SER A 39 -32.55 31.01 -63.41
N ARG A 40 -31.67 31.77 -64.08
CA ARG A 40 -30.20 31.70 -63.92
C ARG A 40 -29.71 32.53 -62.73
N GLU A 41 -30.29 33.70 -62.49
CA GLU A 41 -30.03 34.51 -61.28
C GLU A 41 -30.55 33.79 -60.03
N ASP A 42 -31.71 33.12 -60.14
CA ASP A 42 -32.24 32.29 -59.06
C ASP A 42 -31.37 31.05 -58.75
N LEU A 43 -30.75 30.43 -59.77
CA LEU A 43 -29.77 29.35 -59.56
C LEU A 43 -28.51 29.83 -58.88
N ALA A 44 -27.97 30.97 -59.29
CA ALA A 44 -26.79 31.54 -58.64
C ALA A 44 -27.08 31.87 -57.17
N GLY A 45 -28.28 32.39 -56.87
CA GLY A 45 -28.74 32.63 -55.50
C GLY A 45 -28.89 31.35 -54.66
N THR A 46 -29.49 30.31 -55.22
CA THR A 46 -29.64 29.01 -54.52
C THR A 46 -28.30 28.31 -54.30
N LEU A 47 -27.37 28.34 -55.27
CA LEU A 47 -26.01 27.83 -55.10
C LEU A 47 -25.25 28.59 -54.01
N ALA A 48 -25.31 29.93 -54.01
CA ALA A 48 -24.66 30.73 -52.96
C ALA A 48 -25.25 30.45 -51.57
N SER A 49 -26.57 30.22 -51.47
CA SER A 49 -27.23 29.83 -50.22
C SER A 49 -26.77 28.45 -49.73
N LEU A 50 -26.66 27.47 -50.62
CA LEU A 50 -26.16 26.13 -50.29
C LEU A 50 -24.68 26.15 -49.88
N GLU A 51 -23.83 26.93 -50.57
CA GLU A 51 -22.42 27.11 -50.21
C GLU A 51 -22.27 27.75 -48.82
N SER A 52 -23.15 28.70 -48.48
CA SER A 52 -23.21 29.31 -47.15
C SER A 52 -23.59 28.30 -46.06
N GLN A 53 -24.62 27.47 -46.31
CA GLN A 53 -25.06 26.43 -45.37
C GLN A 53 -23.99 25.35 -45.16
N ILE A 54 -23.33 24.90 -46.24
CA ILE A 54 -22.22 23.93 -46.14
C ILE A 54 -21.06 24.52 -45.33
N SER A 55 -20.76 25.81 -45.51
CA SER A 55 -19.71 26.49 -44.75
C SER A 55 -20.07 26.62 -43.26
N GLN A 56 -21.33 26.89 -42.93
CA GLN A 56 -21.82 26.90 -41.54
C GLN A 56 -21.70 25.52 -40.88
N LEU A 57 -22.13 24.45 -41.57
CA LEU A 57 -22.04 23.08 -41.04
C LEU A 57 -20.58 22.67 -40.80
N ARG A 58 -19.65 23.05 -41.68
CA ARG A 58 -18.21 22.82 -41.48
C ARG A 58 -17.69 23.52 -40.23
N HIS A 59 -18.10 24.76 -39.98
CA HIS A 59 -17.71 25.48 -38.78
C HIS A 59 -18.27 24.86 -37.50
N GLN A 60 -19.52 24.40 -37.52
CA GLN A 60 -20.14 23.71 -36.38
C GLN A 60 -19.42 22.40 -36.08
N LEU A 61 -19.14 21.59 -37.11
CA LEU A 61 -18.42 20.33 -36.94
C LEU A 61 -16.99 20.55 -36.39
N ALA A 62 -16.29 21.58 -36.88
CA ALA A 62 -14.95 21.93 -36.38
C ALA A 62 -14.98 22.38 -34.91
N SER A 63 -16.03 23.07 -34.49
CA SER A 63 -16.20 23.50 -33.09
C SER A 63 -16.54 22.36 -32.14
N GLU A 64 -17.25 21.32 -32.61
CA GLU A 64 -17.57 20.13 -31.78
C GLU A 64 -16.39 19.16 -31.67
N VAL A 65 -15.50 19.11 -32.68
CA VAL A 65 -14.28 18.28 -32.65
C VAL A 65 -13.22 18.87 -31.70
N GLN A 66 -13.25 20.18 -31.45
CA GLN A 66 -12.55 20.79 -30.31
C GLN A 66 -13.32 20.49 -29.02
N GLY A 67 -13.26 19.24 -28.55
CA GLY A 67 -13.80 18.83 -27.27
C GLY A 67 -13.24 19.69 -26.11
N PRO A 68 -13.94 19.74 -24.95
CA PRO A 68 -13.53 20.55 -23.81
C PRO A 68 -12.08 20.25 -23.45
N ALA A 69 -11.31 21.32 -23.17
CA ALA A 69 -9.91 21.23 -22.79
C ALA A 69 -9.71 20.12 -21.73
N PRO A 70 -8.68 19.26 -21.89
CA PRO A 70 -8.47 18.15 -20.97
C PRO A 70 -8.39 18.68 -19.55
N LEU A 71 -9.32 18.23 -18.70
CA LEU A 71 -9.30 18.52 -17.28
C LEU A 71 -7.95 18.02 -16.69
N PRO A 72 -7.37 18.76 -15.72
CA PRO A 72 -6.12 18.35 -15.10
C PRO A 72 -6.27 16.96 -14.48
N LEU A 73 -5.35 16.07 -14.86
CA LEU A 73 -5.23 14.70 -14.35
C LEU A 73 -5.22 14.72 -12.81
N LEU A 74 -6.26 14.17 -12.20
CA LEU A 74 -6.20 13.69 -10.81
C LEU A 74 -5.70 12.24 -10.86
N GLU A 75 -4.54 12.00 -10.25
CA GLU A 75 -3.91 10.70 -10.10
C GLU A 75 -4.87 9.69 -9.43
N PRO A 76 -5.05 8.48 -9.99
CA PRO A 76 -5.87 7.45 -9.36
C PRO A 76 -5.07 6.76 -8.25
N SER A 77 -5.44 7.00 -6.99
CA SER A 77 -5.07 6.12 -5.89
C SER A 77 -5.70 4.74 -6.10
N SER A 78 -4.88 3.71 -5.91
CA SER A 78 -5.11 2.32 -6.27
C SER A 78 -6.44 1.71 -5.78
N GLY A 79 -7.01 0.86 -6.64
CA GLY A 79 -7.92 -0.21 -6.21
C GLY A 79 -9.36 -0.06 -6.64
N THR A 80 -9.66 -0.15 -7.93
CA THR A 80 -10.97 -0.66 -8.36
C THR A 80 -10.92 -1.24 -9.78
N LYS A 81 -11.41 -2.47 -9.92
CA LYS A 81 -11.58 -3.20 -11.18
C LYS A 81 -12.54 -2.42 -12.10
N ALA A 82 -12.03 -1.90 -13.21
CA ALA A 82 -12.86 -1.35 -14.28
C ALA A 82 -13.42 -2.49 -15.14
N LEU A 83 -14.72 -2.71 -15.04
CA LEU A 83 -15.50 -3.57 -15.93
C LEU A 83 -15.62 -2.90 -17.31
N PHE A 84 -15.48 -3.74 -18.34
CA PHE A 84 -15.71 -3.50 -19.77
C PHE A 84 -16.60 -2.29 -20.11
N ALA A 85 -16.03 -1.31 -20.82
CA ALA A 85 -16.83 -0.32 -21.55
C ALA A 85 -17.36 -0.96 -22.85
N PRO A 86 -18.68 -0.99 -23.08
CA PRO A 86 -19.24 -1.54 -24.31
C PRO A 86 -18.99 -0.62 -25.51
N ALA A 87 -19.01 -1.21 -26.70
CA ALA A 87 -18.79 -0.55 -27.98
C ALA A 87 -19.55 0.79 -28.08
N ARG A 88 -18.84 1.85 -28.48
CA ARG A 88 -19.40 3.19 -28.72
C ARG A 88 -20.54 3.07 -29.73
N LEU A 89 -21.76 3.33 -29.27
CA LEU A 89 -22.90 3.59 -30.13
C LEU A 89 -22.59 4.82 -31.01
N PRO A 90 -23.04 4.84 -32.28
CA PRO A 90 -22.86 5.99 -33.14
C PRO A 90 -23.39 7.23 -32.43
N THR A 91 -22.56 8.27 -32.36
CA THR A 91 -22.91 9.49 -31.63
C THR A 91 -24.13 10.14 -32.28
N THR A 92 -24.95 10.81 -31.47
CA THR A 92 -26.10 11.60 -31.96
C THR A 92 -25.72 12.61 -33.03
N ALA A 93 -24.45 13.03 -33.08
CA ALA A 93 -23.91 13.92 -34.11
C ALA A 93 -23.75 13.23 -35.47
N GLU A 94 -23.23 11.99 -35.51
CA GLU A 94 -23.07 11.25 -36.78
C GLU A 94 -24.42 10.90 -37.41
N THR A 95 -25.39 10.50 -36.60
CA THR A 95 -26.75 10.20 -37.06
C THR A 95 -27.46 11.45 -37.58
N ARG A 96 -27.25 12.60 -36.93
CA ARG A 96 -27.77 13.89 -37.40
C ARG A 96 -27.14 14.36 -38.71
N ALA A 97 -25.81 14.26 -38.83
CA ALA A 97 -25.11 14.60 -40.06
C ALA A 97 -25.54 13.72 -41.24
N GLN A 98 -25.77 12.42 -41.02
CA GLN A 98 -26.31 11.52 -42.04
C GLN A 98 -27.73 11.91 -42.46
N GLN A 99 -28.57 12.33 -41.50
CA GLN A 99 -29.95 12.73 -41.77
C GLN A 99 -30.03 14.07 -42.51
N ASP A 100 -29.16 15.04 -42.17
CA ASP A 100 -29.08 16.32 -42.86
C ASP A 100 -28.59 16.16 -44.31
N ILE A 101 -27.62 15.27 -44.56
CA ILE A 101 -27.16 14.93 -45.92
C ILE A 101 -28.29 14.31 -46.74
N LEU A 102 -29.07 13.40 -46.14
CA LEU A 102 -30.22 12.78 -46.82
C LEU A 102 -31.31 13.81 -47.14
N GLN A 103 -31.60 14.73 -46.23
CA GLN A 103 -32.55 15.82 -46.47
C GLN A 103 -32.07 16.78 -47.56
N LEU A 104 -30.78 17.11 -47.58
CA LEU A 104 -30.19 17.94 -48.63
C LEU A 104 -30.29 17.27 -50.00
N LEU A 105 -29.97 15.97 -50.08
CA LEU A 105 -30.09 15.19 -51.32
C LEU A 105 -31.54 15.14 -51.81
N GLN A 106 -32.50 14.94 -50.89
CA GLN A 106 -33.91 14.90 -51.22
C GLN A 106 -34.43 16.27 -51.71
N ALA A 107 -34.06 17.36 -51.03
CA ALA A 107 -34.41 18.73 -51.43
C ALA A 107 -33.82 19.08 -52.79
N THR A 108 -32.56 18.71 -53.03
CA THR A 108 -31.87 18.94 -54.31
C THR A 108 -32.54 18.13 -55.42
N ALA A 109 -32.93 16.88 -55.17
CA ALA A 109 -33.63 16.04 -56.14
C ALA A 109 -34.99 16.63 -56.55
N MET A 110 -35.76 17.18 -55.61
CA MET A 110 -37.03 17.85 -55.93
C MET A 110 -36.84 19.14 -56.75
N GLN A 111 -35.83 19.96 -56.41
CA GLN A 111 -35.52 21.16 -57.19
C GLN A 111 -35.06 20.86 -58.62
N PHE A 112 -34.40 19.71 -58.82
CA PHE A 112 -34.10 19.22 -60.17
C PHE A 112 -35.36 18.76 -60.90
N GLN A 113 -36.30 18.12 -60.21
CA GLN A 113 -37.55 17.61 -60.79
C GLN A 113 -38.44 18.72 -61.36
N ASP A 114 -38.52 19.87 -60.68
CA ASP A 114 -39.31 21.03 -61.13
C ASP A 114 -38.69 21.75 -62.35
N ARG A 115 -37.37 21.71 -62.50
CA ARG A 115 -36.65 22.36 -63.62
C ARG A 115 -36.49 21.46 -64.86
N PHE A 116 -36.77 20.17 -64.73
CA PHE A 116 -36.67 19.17 -65.79
C PHE A 116 -37.80 19.23 -66.83
N TYR A 117 -38.91 19.89 -66.52
CA TYR A 117 -40.03 19.99 -67.45
C TYR A 117 -39.78 20.92 -68.66
N GLU A 118 -38.65 21.64 -68.72
CA GLU A 118 -38.31 22.57 -69.81
C GLU A 118 -36.93 22.34 -70.47
N ALA A 119 -36.16 21.33 -70.05
CA ALA A 119 -34.81 21.07 -70.57
C ALA A 119 -34.74 19.83 -71.48
N ASP A 120 -33.94 19.90 -72.56
CA ASP A 120 -33.70 18.76 -73.46
C ASP A 120 -33.15 17.53 -72.70
N GLU A 121 -33.75 16.37 -72.96
CA GLU A 121 -33.44 15.05 -72.40
C GLU A 121 -31.93 14.72 -72.43
N VAL A 122 -31.21 15.20 -73.45
CA VAL A 122 -29.76 14.99 -73.61
C VAL A 122 -28.93 15.71 -72.54
N VAL A 123 -29.33 16.92 -72.11
CA VAL A 123 -28.62 17.69 -71.07
C VAL A 123 -28.82 17.05 -69.70
N ILE A 124 -30.00 16.49 -69.50
CA ILE A 124 -30.41 15.73 -68.32
C ILE A 124 -29.53 14.48 -68.17
N GLU A 125 -29.43 13.65 -69.21
CA GLU A 125 -28.62 12.43 -69.16
C GLU A 125 -27.13 12.71 -68.93
N ALA A 126 -26.59 13.74 -69.59
CA ALA A 126 -25.20 14.15 -69.39
C ALA A 126 -24.93 14.64 -67.94
N SER A 127 -25.89 15.33 -67.34
CA SER A 127 -25.78 15.81 -65.96
C SER A 127 -25.90 14.65 -64.95
N LEU A 128 -26.83 13.73 -65.18
CA LEU A 128 -26.97 12.50 -64.38
C LEU A 128 -25.72 11.63 -64.48
N ALA A 129 -25.13 11.48 -65.66
CA ALA A 129 -23.88 10.75 -65.85
C ALA A 129 -22.74 11.36 -65.03
N LYS A 130 -22.55 12.69 -65.07
CA LYS A 130 -21.55 13.41 -64.28
C LYS A 130 -21.79 13.26 -62.77
N LEU A 131 -23.03 13.37 -62.31
CA LEU A 131 -23.38 13.18 -60.90
C LEU A 131 -23.10 11.74 -60.46
N SER A 132 -23.43 10.74 -61.29
CA SER A 132 -23.17 9.33 -61.01
C SER A 132 -21.66 9.03 -60.90
N GLN A 133 -20.84 9.68 -61.74
CA GLN A 133 -19.39 9.57 -61.69
C GLN A 133 -18.85 10.19 -60.39
N ARG A 134 -19.29 11.40 -60.06
CA ARG A 134 -18.87 12.09 -58.83
C ARG A 134 -19.27 11.33 -57.58
N LEU A 135 -20.44 10.70 -57.57
CA LEU A 135 -20.87 9.81 -56.48
C LEU A 135 -19.99 8.57 -56.35
N ARG A 136 -19.55 7.97 -57.47
CA ARG A 136 -18.61 6.84 -57.45
C ARG A 136 -17.25 7.26 -56.89
N GLU A 137 -16.73 8.40 -57.31
CA GLU A 137 -15.46 8.95 -56.79
C GLU A 137 -15.54 9.27 -55.29
N LEU A 138 -16.65 9.88 -54.84
CA LEU A 138 -16.86 10.15 -53.42
C LEU A 138 -16.98 8.86 -52.60
N ARG A 139 -17.68 7.83 -53.11
CA ARG A 139 -17.73 6.52 -52.45
C ARG A 139 -16.35 5.87 -52.36
N ALA A 140 -15.55 5.93 -53.42
CA ALA A 140 -14.18 5.41 -53.41
C ALA A 140 -13.30 6.12 -52.38
N ARG A 141 -13.37 7.46 -52.31
CA ARG A 141 -12.64 8.24 -51.29
C ARG A 141 -13.10 7.91 -49.87
N TYR A 142 -14.40 7.73 -49.66
CA TYR A 142 -14.92 7.33 -48.35
C TYR A 142 -14.45 5.93 -47.94
N GLN A 143 -14.44 4.98 -48.87
CA GLN A 143 -13.91 3.64 -48.63
C GLN A 143 -12.41 3.66 -48.31
N ASP A 144 -11.61 4.44 -49.04
CA ASP A 144 -10.18 4.62 -48.73
C ASP A 144 -9.96 5.22 -47.33
N MET A 145 -10.69 6.30 -47.00
CA MET A 145 -10.62 6.92 -45.67
C MET A 145 -11.01 5.94 -44.56
N ARG A 146 -12.08 5.16 -44.77
CA ARG A 146 -12.51 4.12 -43.82
C ARG A 146 -11.42 3.07 -43.59
N SER A 147 -10.82 2.55 -44.65
CA SER A 147 -9.72 1.58 -44.56
C SER A 147 -8.52 2.14 -43.80
N ARG A 148 -8.20 3.43 -43.97
CA ARG A 148 -7.14 4.11 -43.20
C ARG A 148 -7.49 4.23 -41.72
N CYS A 149 -8.74 4.58 -41.39
CA CYS A 149 -9.20 4.62 -40.00
C CYS A 149 -9.14 3.23 -39.34
N GLU A 150 -9.52 2.17 -40.06
CA GLU A 150 -9.42 0.79 -39.58
C GLU A 150 -7.95 0.38 -39.35
N ALA A 151 -7.03 0.71 -40.27
CA ALA A 151 -5.60 0.46 -40.12
C ALA A 151 -4.99 1.22 -38.92
N LEU A 152 -5.35 2.50 -38.73
CA LEU A 152 -4.92 3.27 -37.55
C LEU A 152 -5.46 2.67 -36.24
N GLY A 153 -6.68 2.12 -36.27
CA GLY A 153 -7.26 1.40 -35.14
C GLY A 153 -6.42 0.17 -34.74
N HIS A 154 -5.97 -0.63 -35.71
CA HIS A 154 -5.10 -1.78 -35.46
C HIS A 154 -3.73 -1.38 -34.90
N HIS A 155 -3.06 -0.38 -35.48
CA HIS A 155 -1.78 0.10 -34.95
C HIS A 155 -1.88 0.65 -33.52
N LEU A 156 -2.97 1.32 -33.18
CA LEU A 156 -3.21 1.80 -31.81
C LEU A 156 -3.45 0.64 -30.84
N GLN A 157 -4.10 -0.44 -31.28
CA GLN A 157 -4.24 -1.66 -30.48
C GLN A 157 -2.90 -2.39 -30.31
N GLU A 158 -2.10 -2.51 -31.36
CA GLU A 158 -0.75 -3.10 -31.30
C GLU A 158 0.17 -2.32 -30.36
N ALA A 159 0.18 -0.97 -30.46
CA ALA A 159 0.97 -0.12 -29.58
C ALA A 159 0.56 -0.29 -28.10
N LYS A 160 -0.75 -0.35 -27.81
CA LYS A 160 -1.25 -0.64 -26.45
C LYS A 160 -0.88 -2.02 -25.96
N ALA A 161 -0.89 -3.03 -26.84
CA ALA A 161 -0.47 -4.39 -26.50
C ALA A 161 1.04 -4.44 -26.19
N GLN A 162 1.86 -3.71 -26.95
CA GLN A 162 3.30 -3.58 -26.70
C GLN A 162 3.58 -2.84 -25.38
N GLU A 163 2.86 -1.75 -25.10
CA GLU A 163 2.98 -1.01 -23.82
C GLU A 163 2.60 -1.91 -22.63
N ALA A 164 1.50 -2.67 -22.74
CA ALA A 164 1.10 -3.63 -21.71
C ALA A 164 2.14 -4.76 -21.52
N GLN A 165 2.75 -5.25 -22.60
CA GLN A 165 3.84 -6.22 -22.53
C GLN A 165 5.08 -5.64 -21.84
N GLN A 166 5.46 -4.40 -22.17
CA GLN A 166 6.59 -3.73 -21.53
C GLN A 166 6.36 -3.54 -20.02
N LEU A 167 5.15 -3.11 -19.62
CA LEU A 167 4.79 -2.98 -18.21
C LEU A 167 4.90 -4.30 -17.44
N LEU A 168 4.53 -5.43 -18.06
CA LEU A 168 4.69 -6.75 -17.44
C LEU A 168 6.16 -7.15 -17.30
N VAL A 169 6.99 -6.82 -18.29
CA VAL A 169 8.44 -7.05 -18.21
C VAL A 169 9.06 -6.21 -17.09
N ASP A 170 8.73 -4.92 -17.02
CA ASP A 170 9.25 -4.01 -16.00
C ASP A 170 8.82 -4.45 -14.59
N GLN A 171 7.57 -4.92 -14.42
CA GLN A 171 7.10 -5.51 -13.17
C GLN A 171 7.89 -6.77 -12.79
N GLY A 172 8.13 -7.68 -13.74
CA GLY A 172 8.92 -8.89 -13.50
C GLY A 172 10.38 -8.58 -13.14
N GLU A 173 10.99 -7.57 -13.75
CA GLU A 173 12.34 -7.12 -13.41
C GLU A 173 12.41 -6.51 -12.01
N ALA A 174 11.41 -5.73 -11.61
CA ALA A 174 11.31 -5.17 -10.26
C ALA A 174 11.16 -6.27 -9.19
N GLU A 175 10.31 -7.28 -9.42
CA GLU A 175 10.17 -8.43 -8.53
C GLU A 175 11.46 -9.24 -8.41
N LEU A 176 12.16 -9.47 -9.53
CA LEU A 176 13.47 -10.14 -9.53
C LEU A 176 14.54 -9.33 -8.79
N ALA A 177 14.52 -8.00 -8.88
CA ALA A 177 15.43 -7.14 -8.14
C ALA A 177 15.17 -7.24 -6.63
N GLN A 178 13.91 -7.21 -6.20
CA GLN A 178 13.52 -7.37 -4.80
C GLN A 178 13.96 -8.74 -4.25
N LEU A 179 13.71 -9.83 -4.99
CA LEU A 179 14.16 -11.17 -4.60
C LEU A 179 15.69 -11.29 -4.49
N ARG A 180 16.44 -10.60 -5.36
CA ARG A 180 17.91 -10.56 -5.26
C ARG A 180 18.37 -9.85 -3.99
N GLU A 181 17.71 -8.76 -3.60
CA GLU A 181 18.00 -8.05 -2.35
C GLU A 181 17.69 -8.91 -1.12
N GLU A 182 16.53 -9.58 -1.10
CA GLU A 182 16.15 -10.50 -0.02
C GLU A 182 17.16 -11.66 0.13
N VAL A 183 17.61 -12.24 -0.99
CA VAL A 183 18.64 -13.30 -0.98
C VAL A 183 19.97 -12.77 -0.44
N GLN A 184 20.38 -11.56 -0.82
CA GLN A 184 21.60 -10.94 -0.30
C GLN A 184 21.49 -10.64 1.20
N GLU A 185 20.34 -10.16 1.67
CA GLU A 185 20.12 -9.90 3.09
C GLU A 185 20.15 -11.21 3.90
N ALA A 186 19.50 -12.27 3.40
CA ALA A 186 19.56 -13.59 4.01
C ALA A 186 20.99 -14.14 4.10
N GLN A 187 21.81 -13.92 3.06
CA GLN A 187 23.24 -14.27 3.09
C GLN A 187 24.02 -13.47 4.13
N ARG A 188 23.75 -12.17 4.27
CA ARG A 188 24.36 -11.33 5.33
C ARG A 188 24.00 -11.85 6.71
N ARG A 189 22.71 -12.07 6.99
CA ARG A 189 22.23 -12.63 8.26
C ARG A 189 22.87 -13.98 8.59
N ARG A 190 23.00 -14.87 7.59
CA ARG A 190 23.71 -16.15 7.76
C ARG A 190 25.18 -15.95 8.11
N SER A 191 25.88 -15.05 7.42
CA SER A 191 27.29 -14.77 7.70
C SER A 191 27.52 -14.14 9.08
N GLU A 192 26.56 -13.34 9.57
CA GLU A 192 26.58 -12.76 10.91
C GLU A 192 26.33 -13.82 11.97
N ALA A 193 25.33 -14.68 11.77
CA ALA A 193 25.06 -15.82 12.66
C ALA A 193 26.27 -16.76 12.76
N GLU A 194 26.93 -17.08 11.64
CA GLU A 194 28.16 -17.90 11.64
C GLU A 194 29.32 -17.21 12.38
N ARG A 195 29.43 -15.88 12.33
CA ARG A 195 30.43 -15.13 13.11
C ARG A 195 30.10 -15.14 14.60
N GLU A 196 28.83 -15.01 14.95
CA GLU A 196 28.37 -15.06 16.33
C GLU A 196 28.58 -16.46 16.94
N GLU A 197 28.22 -17.52 16.21
CA GLU A 197 28.49 -18.89 16.60
C GLU A 197 29.99 -19.14 16.86
N ARG A 198 30.87 -18.63 15.98
CA ARG A 198 32.32 -18.70 16.19
C ARG A 198 32.77 -17.94 17.43
N ARG A 199 32.18 -16.78 17.74
CA ARG A 199 32.48 -16.01 18.95
C ARG A 199 32.05 -16.77 20.21
N LEU A 200 30.84 -17.33 20.22
CA LEU A 200 30.33 -18.13 21.33
C LEU A 200 31.17 -19.40 21.54
N ALA A 201 31.55 -20.09 20.45
CA ALA A 201 32.43 -21.24 20.52
C ALA A 201 33.83 -20.89 21.05
N ALA A 202 34.37 -19.72 20.69
CA ALA A 202 35.64 -19.24 21.23
C ALA A 202 35.55 -18.90 22.73
N ALA A 203 34.47 -18.25 23.16
CA ALA A 203 34.20 -17.97 24.57
C ALA A 203 34.07 -19.27 25.39
N ALA A 204 33.30 -20.24 24.89
CA ALA A 204 33.14 -21.55 25.54
C ALA A 204 34.49 -22.28 25.72
N ARG A 205 35.40 -22.18 24.74
CA ARG A 205 36.76 -22.74 24.88
C ARG A 205 37.57 -22.02 25.96
N GLN A 206 37.45 -20.69 26.07
CA GLN A 206 38.12 -19.94 27.13
C GLN A 206 37.59 -20.33 28.52
N ASP A 207 36.28 -20.47 28.66
CA ASP A 207 35.64 -20.92 29.91
C ASP A 207 36.10 -22.33 30.29
N GLN A 208 36.20 -23.24 29.30
CA GLN A 208 36.72 -24.58 29.53
C GLN A 208 38.17 -24.55 30.04
N VAL A 209 39.04 -23.73 29.45
CA VAL A 209 40.43 -23.56 29.93
C VAL A 209 40.45 -23.02 31.36
N MET A 210 39.62 -22.02 31.69
CA MET A 210 39.51 -21.45 33.04
C MET A 210 39.02 -22.49 34.07
N LEU A 211 38.05 -23.33 33.68
CA LEU A 211 37.56 -24.43 34.52
C LEU A 211 38.65 -25.48 34.78
N GLU A 212 39.44 -25.84 33.75
CA GLU A 212 40.55 -26.79 33.90
C GLU A 212 41.66 -26.24 34.81
N GLN A 213 42.01 -24.95 34.65
CA GLN A 213 42.95 -24.27 35.55
C GLN A 213 42.46 -24.25 36.99
N SER A 214 41.17 -23.97 37.20
CA SER A 214 40.54 -23.97 38.52
C SER A 214 40.55 -25.37 39.15
N ARG A 215 40.27 -26.41 38.37
CA ARG A 215 40.38 -27.82 38.81
C ARG A 215 41.80 -28.19 39.19
N LEU A 216 42.80 -27.76 38.41
CA LEU A 216 44.21 -28.00 38.70
C LEU A 216 44.63 -27.29 40.00
N ALA A 217 44.21 -26.04 40.20
CA ALA A 217 44.46 -25.29 41.42
C ALA A 217 43.83 -25.97 42.65
N LEU A 218 42.60 -26.46 42.54
CA LEU A 218 41.94 -27.22 43.60
C LEU A 218 42.70 -28.50 43.96
N ARG A 219 43.16 -29.26 42.96
CA ARG A 219 43.98 -30.46 43.19
C ARG A 219 45.29 -30.15 43.93
N ARG A 220 45.94 -29.03 43.61
CA ARG A 220 47.15 -28.57 44.32
C ARG A 220 46.86 -28.22 45.77
N LEU A 221 45.74 -27.54 46.04
CA LEU A 221 45.31 -27.22 47.41
C LEU A 221 44.98 -28.48 48.21
N GLN A 222 44.30 -29.45 47.60
CA GLN A 222 44.02 -30.74 48.24
C GLN A 222 45.30 -31.51 48.59
N ALA A 223 46.28 -31.54 47.67
CA ALA A 223 47.58 -32.15 47.95
C ALA A 223 48.29 -31.46 49.13
N ARG A 224 48.28 -30.12 49.16
CA ARG A 224 48.88 -29.36 50.27
C ARG A 224 48.17 -29.59 51.60
N ASN A 225 46.85 -29.71 51.60
CA ASN A 225 46.08 -30.06 52.80
C ASN A 225 46.47 -31.45 53.31
N ALA A 226 46.65 -32.44 52.43
CA ALA A 226 47.10 -33.77 52.83
C ALA A 226 48.53 -33.76 53.44
N GLU A 227 49.44 -32.95 52.91
CA GLU A 227 50.77 -32.74 53.50
C GLU A 227 50.66 -32.13 54.92
N LEU A 228 49.82 -31.11 55.09
CA LEU A 228 49.60 -30.48 56.39
C LEU A 228 48.98 -31.45 57.41
N GLU A 229 48.06 -32.31 56.99
CA GLU A 229 47.51 -33.37 57.84
C GLU A 229 48.61 -34.33 58.33
N GLN A 230 49.53 -34.73 57.45
CA GLN A 230 50.69 -35.55 57.83
C GLN A 230 51.62 -34.83 58.81
N GLU A 231 51.87 -33.54 58.61
CA GLU A 231 52.66 -32.71 59.54
C GLU A 231 51.99 -32.62 60.93
N VAL A 232 50.67 -32.43 60.97
CA VAL A 232 49.89 -32.39 62.22
C VAL A 232 49.95 -33.72 62.95
N ASP A 233 49.82 -34.84 62.25
CA ASP A 233 49.94 -36.18 62.83
C ASP A 233 51.35 -36.44 63.40
N MET A 234 52.40 -36.00 62.69
CA MET A 234 53.79 -36.07 63.17
C MET A 234 53.97 -35.25 64.45
N LEU A 235 53.47 -34.01 64.49
CA LEU A 235 53.51 -33.16 65.68
C LEU A 235 52.75 -33.80 66.85
N HIS A 236 51.61 -34.43 66.57
CA HIS A 236 50.83 -35.14 67.59
C HIS A 236 51.60 -36.34 68.16
N MET A 237 52.33 -37.09 67.31
CA MET A 237 53.22 -38.18 67.74
C MET A 237 54.37 -37.66 68.62
N LEU A 238 55.05 -36.59 68.20
CA LEU A 238 56.13 -35.95 68.97
C LEU A 238 55.63 -35.47 70.34
N LYS A 239 54.43 -34.88 70.40
CA LYS A 239 53.82 -34.45 71.65
C LYS A 239 53.53 -35.63 72.59
N LYS A 240 53.06 -36.77 72.07
CA LYS A 240 52.88 -38.01 72.85
C LYS A 240 54.22 -38.52 73.41
N LEU A 241 55.27 -38.54 72.60
CA LEU A 241 56.61 -38.94 73.06
C LEU A 241 57.13 -38.03 74.17
N HIS A 242 56.94 -36.72 74.04
CA HIS A 242 57.34 -35.74 75.05
C HIS A 242 56.56 -35.93 76.36
N ALA A 243 55.25 -36.22 76.29
CA ALA A 243 54.42 -36.48 77.45
C ALA A 243 54.87 -37.74 78.23
N VAL A 244 55.36 -38.78 77.55
CA VAL A 244 55.92 -39.98 78.19
C VAL A 244 57.19 -39.67 78.99
N HIS A 245 57.98 -38.67 78.57
CA HIS A 245 59.21 -38.27 79.26
C HIS A 245 58.99 -37.30 80.43
N GLN A 246 57.82 -36.66 80.51
CA GLN A 246 57.45 -35.81 81.65
C GLN A 246 56.69 -36.63 82.69
N LYS A 247 57.40 -37.33 83.60
CA LYS A 247 56.77 -37.80 84.85
C LYS A 247 56.32 -36.59 85.66
N PRO A 248 55.05 -36.52 86.11
CA PRO A 248 54.54 -35.35 86.81
C PRO A 248 55.19 -35.21 88.19
N LYS A 249 55.78 -34.04 88.45
CA LYS A 249 56.13 -33.58 89.79
C LYS A 249 54.86 -32.98 90.41
N PRO A 250 54.37 -33.47 91.57
CA PRO A 250 53.08 -33.05 92.11
C PRO A 250 53.18 -31.60 92.60
N THR A 251 52.49 -30.67 91.94
CA THR A 251 52.40 -29.29 92.44
C THR A 251 51.03 -28.68 92.18
N LEU A 252 50.51 -28.12 93.27
CA LEU A 252 49.29 -27.38 93.54
C LEU A 252 48.55 -26.65 92.41
N CYS A 253 47.22 -26.72 92.56
CA CYS A 253 46.17 -25.96 91.89
C CYS A 253 46.37 -24.44 91.99
N ILE A 254 46.40 -23.75 90.84
CA ILE A 254 46.00 -22.34 90.71
C ILE A 254 45.26 -22.18 89.38
N GLN A 255 44.00 -21.74 89.45
CA GLN A 255 43.15 -21.37 88.32
C GLN A 255 43.66 -20.09 87.64
N PRO A 256 43.45 -19.93 86.32
CA PRO A 256 43.17 -18.61 85.78
C PRO A 256 41.94 -18.56 84.86
N ALA A 257 41.47 -17.33 84.69
CA ALA A 257 40.16 -16.93 84.24
C ALA A 257 39.92 -16.99 82.72
N VAL A 258 38.68 -17.37 82.39
CA VAL A 258 37.73 -16.76 81.44
C VAL A 258 38.28 -15.65 80.54
N GLY A 259 38.15 -15.84 79.22
CA GLY A 259 38.23 -14.74 78.24
C GLY A 259 38.44 -15.17 76.79
N ALA A 260 37.43 -15.75 76.14
CA ALA A 260 37.44 -16.05 74.70
C ALA A 260 36.68 -14.96 73.92
N PRO A 261 37.26 -14.31 72.89
CA PRO A 261 36.57 -13.34 72.06
C PRO A 261 35.80 -14.05 70.93
N ALA A 262 34.49 -14.28 71.17
CA ALA A 262 33.53 -14.67 70.15
C ALA A 262 33.06 -13.42 69.37
N ALA A 263 33.78 -13.00 68.33
CA ALA A 263 33.41 -11.78 67.58
C ALA A 263 33.74 -11.79 66.08
N ARG A 264 33.74 -12.95 65.39
CA ARG A 264 33.95 -12.99 63.92
C ARG A 264 32.97 -13.82 63.09
N CYS A 265 31.88 -14.33 63.69
CA CYS A 265 30.88 -15.11 62.95
C CYS A 265 29.56 -14.36 62.65
N ALA A 266 29.35 -13.15 63.17
CA ALA A 266 28.10 -12.42 62.97
C ALA A 266 28.02 -11.68 61.61
N ASP A 267 29.16 -11.26 61.06
CA ASP A 267 29.18 -10.39 59.87
C ASP A 267 28.90 -11.15 58.56
N PHE A 268 29.24 -12.46 58.49
CA PHE A 268 28.99 -13.27 57.31
C PHE A 268 27.50 -13.66 57.16
N ALA A 269 26.76 -13.75 58.27
CA ALA A 269 25.33 -14.02 58.25
C ALA A 269 24.51 -12.80 57.81
N ARG A 270 24.94 -11.58 58.18
CA ARG A 270 24.27 -10.33 57.80
C ARG A 270 24.36 -10.01 56.31
N ALA A 271 25.51 -10.27 55.67
CA ALA A 271 25.68 -10.04 54.24
C ALA A 271 24.80 -10.97 53.37
N LYS A 272 24.62 -12.23 53.78
CA LYS A 272 23.76 -13.19 53.09
C LYS A 272 22.27 -12.85 53.23
N ALA A 273 21.86 -12.37 54.40
CA ALA A 273 20.46 -11.97 54.64
C ALA A 273 20.05 -10.74 53.82
N LEU A 274 20.94 -9.75 53.65
CA LEU A 274 20.66 -8.55 52.86
C LEU A 274 20.59 -8.83 51.34
N ALA A 275 21.43 -9.73 50.82
CA ALA A 275 21.35 -10.14 49.41
C ALA A 275 20.05 -10.89 49.08
N VAL A 276 19.58 -11.75 49.99
CA VAL A 276 18.31 -12.47 49.82
C VAL A 276 17.10 -11.53 49.97
N ALA A 277 17.16 -10.55 50.89
CA ALA A 277 16.10 -9.55 51.06
C ALA A 277 15.96 -8.64 49.82
N TRP A 278 17.05 -8.28 49.14
CA TRP A 278 16.98 -7.44 47.94
C TRP A 278 16.40 -8.18 46.72
N VAL A 279 16.76 -9.46 46.54
CA VAL A 279 16.18 -10.32 45.49
C VAL A 279 14.70 -10.62 45.74
N LEU A 280 14.29 -10.80 47.01
CA LEU A 280 12.88 -10.98 47.35
C LEU A 280 12.07 -9.68 47.24
N SER A 281 12.64 -8.53 47.58
CA SER A 281 11.91 -7.25 47.49
C SER A 281 11.66 -6.79 46.04
N ALA A 282 12.46 -7.24 45.07
CA ALA A 282 12.21 -7.00 43.64
C ALA A 282 11.14 -7.95 43.06
N ALA A 283 10.90 -9.10 43.70
CA ALA A 283 9.92 -10.09 43.26
C ALA A 283 8.52 -9.91 43.88
N VAL A 284 8.37 -9.06 44.91
CA VAL A 284 7.12 -8.93 45.69
C VAL A 284 6.14 -7.86 45.17
N ASN A 285 6.54 -7.02 44.20
CA ASN A 285 5.66 -5.95 43.69
C ASN A 285 4.79 -6.31 42.48
N PHE A 286 4.72 -7.58 42.08
CA PHE A 286 3.74 -7.98 41.07
C PHE A 286 3.16 -9.34 41.45
N ALA A 287 2.31 -9.29 42.47
CA ALA A 287 1.46 -10.40 42.83
C ALA A 287 0.76 -10.92 41.56
N ALA A 288 0.89 -12.22 41.34
CA ALA A 288 0.02 -12.98 40.47
C ALA A 288 -1.44 -12.51 40.67
N PRO A 289 -2.30 -12.55 39.63
CA PRO A 289 -3.67 -12.02 39.69
C PRO A 289 -4.29 -12.41 41.03
N GLY A 290 -4.68 -11.39 41.80
CA GLY A 290 -5.20 -11.54 43.15
C GLY A 290 -6.23 -12.66 43.22
N SER A 291 -6.36 -13.26 44.40
CA SER A 291 -7.42 -14.22 44.71
C SER A 291 -8.73 -13.77 44.04
N ALA A 292 -9.49 -14.71 43.47
CA ALA A 292 -10.66 -14.43 42.64
C ALA A 292 -11.67 -13.44 43.26
N ASP A 293 -11.62 -13.23 44.58
CA ASP A 293 -12.41 -12.28 45.36
C ASP A 293 -12.01 -10.78 45.19
N ASP A 294 -10.82 -10.45 44.68
CA ASP A 294 -10.38 -9.05 44.50
C ASP A 294 -10.72 -8.46 43.11
N ARG A 295 -11.54 -9.15 42.32
CA ARG A 295 -11.90 -8.71 40.96
C ARG A 295 -12.90 -7.55 41.02
N ILE A 296 -12.59 -6.49 40.28
CA ILE A 296 -13.50 -5.34 40.14
C ILE A 296 -14.75 -5.81 39.37
N PRO A 297 -15.97 -5.67 39.93
CA PRO A 297 -17.19 -6.06 39.24
C PRO A 297 -17.42 -5.17 38.02
N LEU A 298 -17.77 -5.78 36.89
CA LEU A 298 -17.98 -5.12 35.58
C LEU A 298 -18.96 -3.92 35.65
N GLU A 299 -19.97 -4.01 36.50
CA GLU A 299 -21.00 -2.97 36.68
C GLU A 299 -20.46 -1.71 37.39
N SER A 300 -19.35 -1.83 38.11
CA SER A 300 -18.77 -0.70 38.84
C SER A 300 -17.93 0.25 37.96
N LEU A 301 -17.54 -0.20 36.76
CA LEU A 301 -16.70 0.57 35.85
C LEU A 301 -17.54 1.58 35.06
N LYS A 302 -17.34 2.85 35.39
CA LYS A 302 -17.96 3.97 34.66
C LYS A 302 -17.11 4.32 33.45
N VAL A 303 -17.78 4.71 32.36
CA VAL A 303 -17.10 5.29 31.20
C VAL A 303 -16.33 6.54 31.64
N GLY A 304 -15.07 6.61 31.26
CA GLY A 304 -14.11 7.67 31.59
C GLY A 304 -13.25 7.43 32.81
N THR A 305 -13.47 6.36 33.58
CA THR A 305 -12.58 5.98 34.69
C THR A 305 -11.21 5.59 34.15
N GLU A 306 -10.14 6.14 34.75
CA GLU A 306 -8.76 5.74 34.47
C GLU A 306 -8.44 4.44 35.20
N VAL A 307 -7.85 3.48 34.50
CA VAL A 307 -7.52 2.15 35.00
C VAL A 307 -6.08 1.81 34.59
N ASP A 308 -5.36 1.16 35.51
CA ASP A 308 -4.07 0.56 35.22
C ASP A 308 -4.28 -0.77 34.50
N ALA A 309 -3.65 -0.90 33.34
CA ALA A 309 -3.93 -1.96 32.39
C ALA A 309 -2.63 -2.67 32.01
N GLN A 310 -2.64 -4.00 31.97
CA GLN A 310 -1.49 -4.82 31.56
C GLN A 310 -1.77 -5.59 30.28
N ILE A 311 -0.89 -5.50 29.29
CA ILE A 311 -1.09 -6.16 27.99
C ILE A 311 -0.91 -7.67 28.12
N LEU A 312 -1.96 -8.42 27.79
CA LEU A 312 -1.95 -9.88 27.78
C LEU A 312 -1.50 -10.43 26.44
N ALA A 313 -2.08 -9.94 25.34
CA ALA A 313 -1.82 -10.45 23.99
C ALA A 313 -2.09 -9.37 22.94
N LYS A 314 -1.38 -9.44 21.81
CA LYS A 314 -1.61 -8.59 20.64
C LYS A 314 -2.53 -9.31 19.66
N HIS A 315 -3.62 -8.68 19.25
CA HIS A 315 -4.49 -9.15 18.18
C HIS A 315 -3.99 -8.59 16.84
N ARG A 316 -3.72 -9.48 15.89
CA ARG A 316 -2.95 -9.26 14.66
C ARG A 316 -3.10 -7.87 14.01
N PHE A 317 -4.33 -7.42 13.78
CA PHE A 317 -4.61 -6.17 13.08
C PHE A 317 -5.64 -5.27 13.76
N SER A 318 -6.13 -5.65 14.94
CA SER A 318 -7.24 -4.93 15.57
C SER A 318 -6.89 -4.23 16.88
N GLY A 319 -5.89 -4.71 17.63
CA GLY A 319 -5.52 -4.08 18.90
C GLY A 319 -4.83 -5.02 19.88
N TRP A 320 -5.03 -4.77 21.16
CA TRP A 320 -4.44 -5.52 22.27
C TRP A 320 -5.52 -5.95 23.27
N PHE A 321 -5.39 -7.17 23.79
CA PHE A 321 -6.12 -7.61 24.98
C PHE A 321 -5.36 -7.17 26.22
N VAL A 322 -6.07 -6.57 27.16
CA VAL A 322 -5.48 -5.91 28.33
C VAL A 322 -6.22 -6.35 29.59
N ASN A 323 -5.47 -6.69 30.63
CA ASN A 323 -5.98 -7.01 31.95
C ASN A 323 -6.08 -5.73 32.78
N ILE A 324 -7.28 -5.43 33.30
CA ILE A 324 -7.56 -4.27 34.16
C ILE A 324 -8.01 -4.67 35.58
N GLY A 325 -7.82 -5.94 35.97
CA GLY A 325 -8.24 -6.45 37.28
C GLY A 325 -9.72 -6.82 37.38
N THR A 326 -10.41 -6.94 36.25
CA THR A 326 -11.82 -7.37 36.16
C THR A 326 -11.95 -8.87 35.89
N GLU A 327 -13.18 -9.38 35.94
CA GLU A 327 -13.45 -10.78 35.58
C GLU A 327 -13.11 -11.10 34.11
N ARG A 328 -13.29 -10.11 33.22
CA ARG A 328 -13.06 -10.22 31.77
C ARG A 328 -11.87 -9.37 31.33
N SER A 329 -11.29 -9.74 30.19
CA SER A 329 -10.25 -8.92 29.57
C SER A 329 -10.88 -7.73 28.85
N ALA A 330 -10.22 -6.59 28.92
CA ALA A 330 -10.60 -5.42 28.14
C ALA A 330 -9.85 -5.41 26.79
N PHE A 331 -10.39 -4.69 25.82
CA PHE A 331 -9.82 -4.58 24.49
C PHE A 331 -9.43 -3.13 24.17
N LEU A 332 -8.17 -2.93 23.80
CA LEU A 332 -7.62 -1.64 23.37
C LEU A 332 -7.42 -1.67 21.85
N GLU A 333 -8.27 -0.96 21.12
CA GLU A 333 -8.16 -0.89 19.66
C GLU A 333 -6.95 -0.09 19.20
N PHE A 334 -6.46 -0.43 18.01
CA PHE A 334 -5.35 0.27 17.40
C PHE A 334 -5.57 1.79 17.25
N GLU A 335 -6.77 2.19 16.84
CA GLU A 335 -7.14 3.61 16.65
C GLU A 335 -7.30 4.37 17.98
N GLU A 336 -7.30 3.66 19.10
CA GLU A 336 -7.44 4.21 20.45
C GLU A 336 -6.14 4.10 21.28
N ALA A 337 -5.05 3.61 20.68
CA ALA A 337 -3.75 3.40 21.33
C ALA A 337 -2.87 4.66 21.41
N CYS A 338 -3.07 5.64 20.54
CA CYS A 338 -2.35 6.89 20.59
C CYS A 338 -3.14 8.01 19.92
N ASP A 339 -2.82 9.26 20.28
CA ASP A 339 -3.36 10.41 19.59
C ASP A 339 -2.67 10.58 18.23
N GLY A 340 -3.38 10.20 17.17
CA GLY A 340 -2.88 10.24 15.79
C GLY A 340 -2.33 8.90 15.31
N PHE A 341 -1.58 8.93 14.22
CA PHE A 341 -0.94 7.73 13.64
C PHE A 341 0.40 7.47 14.35
N PRO A 342 0.66 6.26 14.87
CA PRO A 342 1.90 6.00 15.60
C PRO A 342 3.10 6.09 14.66
N THR A 343 3.99 7.05 14.91
CA THR A 343 5.21 7.27 14.13
C THR A 343 6.29 6.24 14.40
N GLU A 344 6.34 5.65 15.59
CA GLU A 344 7.34 4.66 16.01
C GLU A 344 6.92 3.19 15.74
N GLY A 345 5.85 3.00 14.98
CA GLY A 345 5.34 1.68 14.59
C GLY A 345 4.44 1.02 15.64
N MET A 346 3.65 0.03 15.18
CA MET A 346 2.60 -0.64 15.97
C MET A 346 3.13 -1.66 17.01
N ASN A 347 4.42 -1.62 17.35
CA ASN A 347 5.11 -2.62 18.19
C ASN A 347 5.66 -2.03 19.50
N THR A 348 5.28 -0.80 19.86
CA THR A 348 5.78 -0.13 21.07
C THR A 348 5.39 -0.84 22.36
N TRP A 349 4.31 -1.62 22.36
CA TRP A 349 3.88 -2.32 23.56
C TRP A 349 4.00 -3.84 23.47
N LEU A 350 4.80 -4.38 24.39
CA LEU A 350 5.08 -5.80 24.52
C LEU A 350 4.10 -6.46 25.50
N ARG A 351 3.96 -7.79 25.40
CA ARG A 351 3.23 -8.59 26.38
C ARG A 351 3.82 -8.36 27.77
N GLY A 352 2.97 -8.07 28.74
CA GLY A 352 3.35 -7.77 30.12
C GLY A 352 3.61 -6.30 30.42
N SER A 353 3.72 -5.43 29.41
CA SER A 353 3.81 -3.98 29.61
C SER A 353 2.56 -3.43 30.29
N THR A 354 2.77 -2.47 31.19
CA THR A 354 1.69 -1.74 31.87
C THR A 354 1.46 -0.39 31.18
N LEU A 355 0.21 0.04 31.15
CA LEU A 355 -0.21 1.33 30.61
C LEU A 355 -1.45 1.83 31.36
N THR A 356 -1.61 3.14 31.46
CA THR A 356 -2.83 3.74 32.01
C THR A 356 -3.79 4.02 30.86
N ALA A 357 -5.00 3.49 30.94
CA ALA A 357 -6.05 3.68 29.93
C ALA A 357 -7.35 4.15 30.57
N ARG A 358 -8.24 4.72 29.78
CA ARG A 358 -9.57 5.17 30.19
C ARG A 358 -10.63 4.23 29.63
N VAL A 359 -11.64 3.92 30.42
CA VAL A 359 -12.78 3.11 29.95
C VAL A 359 -13.56 3.91 28.92
N LEU A 360 -13.59 3.45 27.68
CA LEU A 360 -14.26 4.12 26.57
C LEU A 360 -15.73 3.70 26.47
N GLU A 361 -16.01 2.41 26.56
CA GLU A 361 -17.35 1.82 26.43
C GLU A 361 -17.42 0.54 27.28
N ASN A 362 -18.55 0.34 27.96
CA ASN A 362 -18.80 -0.84 28.79
C ASN A 362 -20.19 -1.40 28.49
N ASP A 363 -20.23 -2.49 27.74
CA ASP A 363 -21.47 -3.17 27.35
C ASP A 363 -21.87 -4.29 28.34
N GLY A 364 -21.17 -4.40 29.48
CA GLY A 364 -21.28 -5.50 30.44
C GLY A 364 -20.72 -6.83 29.94
N LYS A 365 -20.67 -7.04 28.62
CA LYS A 365 -20.03 -8.21 27.99
C LYS A 365 -18.59 -7.94 27.60
N LYS A 366 -18.28 -6.72 27.16
CA LYS A 366 -17.00 -6.30 26.61
C LYS A 366 -16.67 -4.90 27.11
N ILE A 367 -15.39 -4.67 27.35
CA ILE A 367 -14.86 -3.39 27.83
C ILE A 367 -13.90 -2.88 26.78
N TRP A 368 -14.13 -1.66 26.31
CA TRP A 368 -13.24 -0.97 25.39
C TRP A 368 -12.43 0.08 26.13
N LEU A 369 -11.14 0.15 25.80
CA LEU A 369 -10.21 1.10 26.40
C LEU A 369 -9.74 2.12 25.37
N THR A 370 -9.31 3.28 25.87
CA THR A 370 -8.59 4.28 25.09
C THR A 370 -7.46 4.89 25.91
N THR A 371 -6.30 5.08 25.30
CA THR A 371 -5.18 5.85 25.86
C THR A 371 -5.12 7.26 25.28
N ARG A 372 -6.01 7.58 24.33
CA ARG A 372 -6.09 8.89 23.70
C ARG A 372 -6.52 9.95 24.70
N SER A 373 -6.03 11.16 24.51
CA SER A 373 -6.53 12.34 25.20
C SER A 373 -7.80 12.89 24.54
N GLY A 374 -8.58 13.69 25.26
CA GLY A 374 -9.79 14.34 24.71
C GLY A 374 -11.11 13.64 25.04
N SER A 375 -12.16 14.00 24.28
CA SER A 375 -13.54 13.54 24.48
C SER A 375 -13.65 12.02 24.28
N LEU A 376 -14.58 11.40 25.00
CA LEU A 376 -14.92 9.97 24.91
C LEU A 376 -16.04 9.70 23.90
N ASP A 377 -16.66 10.74 23.34
CA ASP A 377 -17.73 10.57 22.35
C ASP A 377 -17.17 9.93 21.08
N ARG A 378 -17.76 8.81 20.66
CA ARG A 378 -17.40 8.09 19.44
C ARG A 378 -18.66 7.71 18.66
N PRO A 379 -18.61 7.67 17.32
CA PRO A 379 -19.65 7.02 16.53
C PRO A 379 -19.78 5.55 16.94
N LYS A 380 -21.01 5.01 16.85
CA LYS A 380 -21.26 3.61 17.18
C LYS A 380 -20.37 2.69 16.33
N ARG A 381 -19.64 1.79 16.99
CA ARG A 381 -18.74 0.84 16.34
C ARG A 381 -19.55 -0.20 15.55
N PHE A 382 -19.18 -0.43 14.29
CA PHE A 382 -19.84 -1.44 13.44
C PHE A 382 -19.15 -2.80 13.47
N ARG A 383 -17.93 -2.88 14.01
CA ARG A 383 -17.13 -4.10 14.02
C ARG A 383 -17.45 -4.92 15.27
N THR A 384 -17.68 -6.21 15.08
CA THR A 384 -17.76 -7.15 16.20
C THR A 384 -16.36 -7.35 16.77
N PRO A 385 -16.11 -7.00 18.05
CA PRO A 385 -14.83 -7.27 18.70
C PRO A 385 -14.48 -8.76 18.64
N PRO A 386 -13.18 -9.11 18.55
CA PRO A 386 -12.73 -10.49 18.62
C PRO A 386 -13.21 -11.16 19.93
N GLU A 387 -13.42 -12.47 19.89
CA GLU A 387 -13.81 -13.24 21.08
C GLU A 387 -12.61 -13.54 21.98
N GLU A 388 -12.82 -13.61 23.29
CA GLU A 388 -11.78 -13.96 24.27
C GLU A 388 -11.20 -15.36 24.04
N SER A 389 -11.94 -16.27 23.38
CA SER A 389 -11.45 -17.58 22.95
C SER A 389 -10.18 -17.49 22.10
N GLN A 390 -10.01 -16.38 21.36
CA GLN A 390 -8.81 -16.13 20.55
C GLN A 390 -7.58 -15.82 21.41
N ILE A 391 -7.74 -15.40 22.68
CA ILE A 391 -6.61 -15.14 23.59
C ILE A 391 -5.83 -16.43 23.88
N ALA A 392 -6.53 -17.56 23.97
CA ALA A 392 -5.91 -18.87 24.24
C ALA A 392 -4.99 -19.33 23.10
N GLU A 393 -5.24 -18.90 21.85
CA GLU A 393 -4.39 -19.22 20.71
C GLU A 393 -3.04 -18.47 20.73
N PHE A 394 -2.95 -17.36 21.47
CA PHE A 394 -1.75 -16.53 21.57
C PHE A 394 -1.04 -16.63 22.92
N SER A 395 -1.58 -17.43 23.84
CA SER A 395 -1.02 -17.66 25.17
C SER A 395 0.15 -18.62 25.10
#